data_AF-A0A2W7MVV3-F1
#
_entry.id   AF-A0A2W7MVV3-F1
#
_cell.length_a   1.000
_cell.length_b   1.000
_cell.length_c   1.000
_cell.angle_alpha   90.00
_cell.angle_beta   90.00
_cell.angle_gamma   90.00
#
_symmetry.space_group_name_H-M   'P 1'
#
loop_
_entity.id
_entity.type
_entity.pdbx_description
1 polymer ?
#
loop_
_entity_poly.entity_id
_entity_poly.type
_entity_poly.pdbx_seq_one_letter_code
_entity_poly.pdbx_strand_id
1 'polypeptide(L)' 'MKNGKKLTAAERSHIESSKLKSSDWLLAKKESDKWLLVHRDVASQTKVIFAPTK' A
#
# COMPACT_ATOMS: atom_id res chain seq x y z
N MET A 1 -16.97 0.85 4.62
CA MET A 1 -15.87 1.85 4.56
C MET A 1 -14.58 1.09 4.30
N LYS A 2 -13.78 1.47 3.29
CA LYS A 2 -12.48 0.81 3.04
C LYS A 2 -11.50 1.27 4.12
N ASN A 3 -11.15 0.39 5.06
CA ASN A 3 -10.34 0.69 6.25
C ASN A 3 -8.84 0.86 5.96
N GLY A 4 -8.49 1.54 4.86
CA GLY A 4 -7.10 1.79 4.48
C GLY A 4 -6.57 3.09 5.07
N LYS A 5 -5.41 3.05 5.72
CA LYS A 5 -4.67 4.23 6.19
C LYS A 5 -4.02 4.96 5.02
N LYS A 6 -4.00 6.29 5.08
CA LYS A 6 -3.22 7.12 4.13
C LYS A 6 -1.74 6.82 4.28
N LEU A 7 -1.06 6.69 3.15
CA LEU A 7 0.37 6.45 3.06
C LEU A 7 1.17 7.70 3.45
N THR A 8 2.20 7.50 4.27
CA THR A 8 3.26 8.48 4.57
C THR A 8 4.21 8.65 3.38
N ALA A 9 5.05 9.69 3.39
CA ALA A 9 6.00 9.95 2.29
C ALA A 9 6.91 8.74 1.99
N ALA A 10 7.49 8.12 3.03
CA ALA A 10 8.33 6.93 2.86
C ALA A 10 7.56 5.73 2.28
N GLU A 11 6.33 5.52 2.73
CA GLU A 11 5.48 4.43 2.22
C GLU A 11 5.09 4.66 0.76
N ARG A 12 4.84 5.91 0.35
CA ARG A 12 4.57 6.26 -1.06
C ARG A 12 5.76 5.95 -1.93
N SER A 13 6.96 6.40 -1.54
CA SER A 13 8.18 6.13 -2.29
C SER A 13 8.42 4.63 -2.46
N HIS A 14 8.22 3.83 -1.41
CA HIS A 14 8.36 2.38 -1.49
C HIS A 14 7.35 1.71 -2.45
N ILE A 15 6.10 2.15 -2.41
CA ILE A 15 5.04 1.68 -3.32
C ILE A 15 5.35 2.07 -4.76
N GLU A 16 5.86 3.28 -4.99
CA GLU A 16 6.27 3.76 -6.31
C GLU A 16 7.47 2.98 -6.85
N SER A 17 8.47 2.66 -6.00
CA SER A 17 9.55 1.74 -6.34
C SER A 17 9.04 0.34 -6.70
N SER A 18 7.90 -0.07 -6.14
CA SER A 18 7.21 -1.32 -6.47
C SER A 18 6.36 -1.24 -7.77
N LYS A 19 6.55 -0.18 -8.58
CA LYS A 19 5.80 0.10 -9.82
C LYS A 19 4.30 0.27 -9.61
N LEU A 20 3.90 0.79 -8.44
CA LEU A 20 2.51 1.09 -8.10
C LEU A 20 2.32 2.59 -7.90
N LYS A 21 1.21 3.14 -8.40
CA LYS A 21 0.85 4.55 -8.17
C LYS A 21 0.37 4.75 -6.74
N SER A 22 1.23 5.27 -5.87
CA SER A 22 0.91 5.45 -4.44
C SER A 22 -0.37 6.26 -4.18
N SER A 23 -0.80 7.11 -5.11
CA SER A 23 -2.08 7.84 -5.08
C SER A 23 -3.31 6.93 -5.04
N ASP A 24 -3.23 5.76 -5.67
CA ASP A 24 -4.38 4.89 -5.93
C ASP A 24 -4.54 3.84 -4.82
N TRP A 25 -3.55 3.73 -3.95
CA TRP A 25 -3.49 2.73 -2.88
C TRP A 25 -3.62 3.38 -1.49
N LEU A 26 -4.12 2.57 -0.57
CA LEU A 26 -4.14 2.83 0.87
C LEU A 26 -3.53 1.62 1.57
N LEU A 27 -2.88 1.85 2.70
CA LEU A 27 -2.31 0.78 3.51
C LEU A 27 -3.38 0.18 4.41
N ALA A 28 -3.81 -1.05 4.13
CA ALA A 28 -4.79 -1.74 4.96
C ALA A 28 -4.13 -2.48 6.14
N LYS A 29 -3.00 -3.16 5.89
CA LYS A 29 -2.26 -3.89 6.94
C LYS A 29 -0.77 -3.76 6.71
N LYS A 30 -0.02 -3.59 7.79
CA LYS A 30 1.44 -3.55 7.79
C LYS A 30 1.94 -4.74 8.61
N GLU A 31 2.59 -5.68 7.97
CA GLU A 31 3.32 -6.78 8.61
C GLU A 31 4.83 -6.55 8.44
N SER A 32 5.64 -7.25 9.23
CA SER A 32 7.09 -7.10 9.24
C SER A 32 7.69 -7.33 7.85
N ASP A 33 7.16 -8.29 7.10
CA ASP A 33 7.69 -8.69 5.79
C ASP A 33 6.82 -8.24 4.62
N LYS A 34 5.56 -7.86 4.87
CA LYS A 34 4.54 -7.66 3.83
C LYS A 34 3.57 -6.55 4.19
N TRP A 35 3.18 -5.76 3.21
CA TRP A 35 2.16 -4.73 3.35
C TRP A 35 0.97 -5.09 2.46
N LEU A 36 -0.22 -5.06 3.05
CA LEU A 36 -1.48 -5.20 2.34
C LEU A 36 -1.98 -3.82 1.94
N LEU A 37 -2.06 -3.60 0.63
CA LEU A 37 -2.61 -2.41 0.01
C LEU A 37 -4.03 -2.67 -0.47
N VAL A 38 -4.88 -1.67 -0.36
CA VAL A 38 -6.25 -1.67 -0.93
C VAL A 38 -6.39 -0.50 -1.88
N HIS A 39 -7.00 -0.73 -3.03
CA HIS A 39 -7.22 0.32 -4.01
C HIS A 39 -8.34 1.27 -3.57
N ARG A 40 -8.13 2.57 -3.78
CA ARG A 40 -9.07 3.63 -3.38
C ARG A 40 -10.39 3.53 -4.13
N ASP A 41 -10.33 3.47 -5.45
CA ASP A 41 -11.53 3.41 -6.30
C ASP A 41 -12.06 1.97 -6.46
N VAL A 42 -11.21 1.01 -6.81
CA VAL A 42 -11.65 -0.37 -7.06
C VAL A 42 -11.93 -1.11 -5.75
N ALA A 43 -13.18 -1.48 -5.49
CA ALA A 43 -13.64 -2.01 -4.20
C ALA A 43 -13.03 -3.35 -3.78
N SER A 44 -12.61 -4.16 -4.75
CA SER A 44 -12.13 -5.52 -4.51
C SER A 44 -10.65 -5.69 -4.86
N GLN A 45 -9.96 -4.61 -5.22
CA GLN A 45 -8.56 -4.72 -5.61
C GLN A 45 -7.66 -4.54 -4.39
N THR A 46 -7.02 -5.64 -4.02
CA THR A 46 -6.00 -5.67 -2.99
C THR A 46 -4.68 -6.09 -3.59
N LYS A 47 -3.57 -5.62 -3.02
CA LYS A 47 -2.24 -5.99 -3.49
C LYS A 47 -1.32 -6.13 -2.29
N VAL A 48 -0.59 -7.23 -2.26
CA VAL A 48 0.44 -7.46 -1.25
C VAL A 48 1.78 -7.09 -1.87
N ILE A 49 2.53 -6.22 -1.20
CA ILE A 49 3.92 -5.91 -1.53
C ILE A 49 4.82 -6.33 -0.38
N PHE A 50 6.08 -6.60 -0.65
CA PHE A 50 7.06 -6.82 0.42
C PHE A 50 7.31 -5.51 1.18
N ALA A 51 7.53 -5.61 2.48
CA ALA A 51 7.99 -4.48 3.27
C ALA A 51 9.37 -4.02 2.78
N PRO A 52 9.72 -2.74 2.90
CA PRO A 52 11.07 -2.27 2.60
C PRO A 52 12.06 -3.02 3.50
N THR A 53 13.00 -3.74 2.90
CA THR A 53 14.16 -4.30 3.61
C THR A 53 15.00 -3.14 4.12
N LYS A 54 15.18 -3.10 5.44
CA LYS A 54 15.93 -2.05 6.15
C LYS A 54 17.41 -2.08 5.81
#